data_AF-A0A7S0DIZ3-F1
#
_entry.id   AF-A0A7S0DIZ3-F1
#
_cell.length_a   1.000
_cell.length_b   1.000
_cell.length_c   1.000
_cell.angle_alpha   90.00
_cell.angle_beta   90.00
_cell.angle_gamma   90.00
#
_symmetry.space_group_name_H-M   'P 1'
#
loop_
_entity.id
_entity.type
_entity.pdbx_description
1 polymer ?
#
loop_
_entity_poly.entity_id
_entity_poly.type
_entity_poly.pdbx_seq_one_letter_code
_entity_poly.pdbx_strand_id
1 'polypeptide(L)'
;RELKDIDINNDGRIAFIEYLLLHYKAMVLGAYHVRHKTECKHDLSKGGKGVTGVGMQLVEELVTIPLNLDPELVKALEDLGKAKKTRLKKIAKLEKKVAKGGVMGMTAKNELEQLLKEDQTKMAQIELSLAAARKKNLKKAKTANKALAAEKAKEAKAKKDASKAKRAAFAARAAMFNK
;
A
#
# COMPACT_ATOMS: atom_id res chain seq x y z
N ARG A 1 15.28 17.36 -10.49
CA ARG A 1 13.95 17.28 -11.15
C ARG A 1 13.14 16.15 -10.55
N GLU A 2 13.68 14.92 -10.47
CA GLU A 2 12.99 13.80 -9.79
C GLU A 2 12.62 14.06 -8.33
N LEU A 3 13.47 14.75 -7.57
CA LEU A 3 13.14 15.14 -6.19
C LEU A 3 11.89 16.01 -6.09
N LYS A 4 11.59 16.81 -7.13
CA LYS A 4 10.37 17.62 -7.18
C LYS A 4 9.12 16.77 -7.44
N ASP A 5 9.26 15.60 -8.06
CA ASP A 5 8.12 14.70 -8.31
C ASP A 5 7.69 13.97 -7.03
N ILE A 6 8.59 13.82 -6.06
CA ILE A 6 8.36 13.09 -4.81
C ILE A 6 8.21 14.01 -3.60
N ASP A 7 8.53 15.30 -3.72
CA ASP A 7 8.27 16.33 -2.70
C ASP A 7 6.78 16.67 -2.76
N ILE A 8 5.96 15.86 -2.06
CA ILE A 8 4.50 15.85 -2.18
C ILE A 8 3.91 17.13 -1.59
N ASN A 9 4.52 17.64 -0.52
CA ASN A 9 4.06 18.82 0.21
C ASN A 9 4.79 20.10 -0.19
N ASN A 10 5.78 20.04 -1.09
CA ASN A 10 6.58 21.16 -1.59
C ASN A 10 7.31 21.92 -0.47
N ASP A 11 7.77 21.23 0.56
CA ASP A 11 8.49 21.85 1.68
C ASP A 11 10.02 21.87 1.49
N GLY A 12 10.50 21.32 0.37
CA GLY A 12 11.91 21.27 0.02
C GLY A 12 12.72 20.26 0.83
N ARG A 13 12.06 19.43 1.65
CA ARG A 13 12.64 18.31 2.39
C ARG A 13 12.07 17.00 1.83
N ILE A 14 12.77 15.91 2.11
CA ILE A 14 12.35 14.57 1.68
C ILE A 14 12.09 13.73 2.93
N ALA A 15 10.83 13.51 3.22
CA ALA A 15 10.39 12.56 4.23
C ALA A 15 10.72 11.12 3.81
N PHE A 16 10.75 10.21 4.78
CA PHE A 16 11.07 8.81 4.50
C PHE A 16 10.12 8.18 3.46
N ILE A 17 8.83 8.54 3.49
CA ILE A 17 7.85 8.04 2.52
C ILE A 17 8.13 8.52 1.09
N GLU A 18 8.62 9.76 0.93
CA GLU A 18 8.97 10.35 -0.36
C GLU A 18 10.23 9.70 -0.91
N TYR A 19 11.20 9.41 -0.04
CA TYR A 19 12.35 8.58 -0.39
C TYR A 19 11.92 7.18 -0.85
N LEU A 20 10.98 6.53 -0.17
CA LEU A 20 10.47 5.21 -0.57
C LEU A 20 9.79 5.26 -1.94
N LEU A 21 9.03 6.32 -2.26
CA LEU A 21 8.45 6.51 -3.58
C LEU A 21 9.52 6.62 -4.68
N LEU A 22 10.62 7.31 -4.40
CA LEU A 22 11.75 7.39 -5.32
C LEU A 22 12.44 6.03 -5.49
N HIS A 23 12.72 5.36 -4.39
CA HIS A 23 13.45 4.10 -4.37
C HIS A 23 12.68 2.97 -5.08
N TYR A 24 11.36 2.92 -4.88
CA TYR A 24 10.48 1.91 -5.48
C TYR A 24 9.74 2.42 -6.72
N LYS A 25 10.18 3.53 -7.32
CA LYS A 25 9.52 4.21 -8.43
C LYS A 25 9.12 3.28 -9.58
N ALA A 26 10.04 2.44 -10.07
CA ALA A 26 9.73 1.50 -11.16
C ALA A 26 8.61 0.51 -10.80
N MET A 27 8.59 0.02 -9.56
CA MET A 27 7.55 -0.89 -9.09
C MET A 27 6.19 -0.19 -9.03
N VAL A 28 6.16 1.03 -8.48
CA VAL A 28 4.93 1.83 -8.35
C VAL A 28 4.38 2.22 -9.73
N LEU A 29 5.23 2.70 -10.64
CA LEU A 29 4.81 3.04 -12.01
C LEU A 29 4.34 1.81 -12.80
N GLY A 30 5.00 0.68 -12.64
CA GLY A 30 4.55 -0.58 -13.26
C GLY A 30 3.14 -0.95 -12.79
N ALA A 31 2.88 -0.88 -11.48
CA ALA A 31 1.57 -1.15 -10.91
C ALA A 31 0.50 -0.17 -11.43
N TYR A 32 0.83 1.13 -11.49
CA TYR A 32 -0.03 2.17 -12.04
C TYR A 32 -0.46 1.87 -13.48
N HIS A 33 0.49 1.60 -14.36
CA HIS A 33 0.20 1.34 -15.77
C HIS A 33 -0.62 0.07 -16.00
N VAL A 34 -0.35 -1.00 -15.24
CA VAL A 34 -1.15 -2.23 -15.25
C VAL A 34 -2.59 -1.95 -14.84
N ARG A 35 -2.80 -1.19 -13.77
CA ARG A 35 -4.14 -0.85 -13.26
C ARG A 35 -4.94 -0.01 -14.24
N HIS A 36 -4.31 1.00 -14.82
CA HIS A 36 -4.95 1.92 -15.76
C HIS A 36 -5.01 1.38 -17.19
N LYS A 37 -4.51 0.16 -17.45
CA LYS A 37 -4.42 -0.46 -18.78
C LYS A 37 -3.75 0.46 -19.81
N THR A 38 -2.69 1.13 -19.38
CA THR A 38 -1.90 2.03 -20.23
C THR A 38 -0.51 1.46 -20.42
N GLU A 39 0.11 1.71 -21.57
CA GLU A 39 1.51 1.34 -21.78
C GLU A 39 2.43 2.31 -21.03
N CYS A 40 3.46 1.77 -20.37
CA CYS A 40 4.47 2.59 -19.73
C CYS A 40 5.40 3.18 -20.81
N LYS A 41 5.37 4.50 -20.96
CA LYS A 41 6.21 5.23 -21.93
C LYS A 41 7.66 5.40 -21.46
N HIS A 42 7.99 4.94 -20.26
CA HIS A 42 9.28 5.15 -19.62
C HIS A 42 10.06 3.85 -19.54
N ASP A 43 11.38 3.92 -19.73
CA ASP A 43 12.26 2.79 -19.47
C ASP A 43 12.42 2.58 -17.94
N LEU A 44 11.86 1.47 -17.44
CA LEU A 44 11.93 1.10 -16.03
C LEU A 44 13.08 0.14 -15.69
N SER A 45 13.88 -0.28 -16.69
CA SER A 45 14.93 -1.31 -16.52
C SER A 45 16.01 -0.96 -15.49
N LYS A 46 16.29 0.34 -15.29
CA LYS A 46 17.27 0.85 -14.31
C LYS A 46 16.63 1.28 -12.98
N GLY A 47 15.51 0.67 -12.61
CA GLY A 47 14.76 1.03 -11.40
C GLY A 47 14.06 2.39 -11.51
N GLY A 48 13.83 2.88 -12.73
CA GLY A 48 13.14 4.16 -12.97
C GLY A 48 13.99 5.41 -12.68
N LYS A 49 15.31 5.26 -12.49
CA LYS A 49 16.22 6.41 -12.39
C LYS A 49 16.19 7.24 -13.68
N GLY A 50 16.13 8.56 -13.57
CA GLY A 50 16.01 9.48 -14.69
C GLY A 50 14.56 9.80 -15.09
N VAL A 51 13.57 9.05 -14.58
CA VAL A 51 12.15 9.27 -14.91
C VAL A 51 11.59 10.41 -14.08
N THR A 52 11.17 11.48 -14.76
CA THR A 52 10.60 12.71 -14.18
C THR A 52 9.21 13.03 -14.72
N GLY A 53 8.45 13.87 -14.01
CA GLY A 53 7.10 14.28 -14.42
C GLY A 53 6.03 13.24 -14.09
N VAL A 54 6.36 12.30 -13.20
CA VAL A 54 5.50 11.17 -12.82
C VAL A 54 4.97 11.28 -11.38
N GLY A 55 5.19 12.41 -10.71
CA GLY A 55 4.83 12.59 -9.30
C GLY A 55 3.36 12.28 -9.00
N MET A 56 2.45 12.76 -9.86
CA MET A 56 1.02 12.48 -9.71
C MET A 56 0.68 10.99 -9.82
N GLN A 57 1.32 10.25 -10.73
CA GLN A 57 1.12 8.81 -10.90
C GLN A 57 1.61 8.03 -9.66
N LEU A 58 2.74 8.46 -9.10
CA LEU A 58 3.29 7.87 -7.87
C LEU A 58 2.38 8.09 -6.67
N VAL A 59 1.86 9.30 -6.49
CA VAL A 59 0.94 9.65 -5.41
C VAL A 59 -0.39 8.92 -5.57
N GLU A 60 -0.94 8.87 -6.78
CA GLU A 60 -2.20 8.19 -7.08
C GLU A 60 -2.10 6.69 -6.75
N GLU A 61 -1.05 6.00 -7.21
CA GLU A 61 -0.90 4.58 -6.89
C GLU A 61 -0.61 4.34 -5.39
N LEU A 62 0.13 5.24 -4.71
CA LEU A 62 0.41 5.12 -3.27
C LEU A 62 -0.86 5.12 -2.42
N VAL A 63 -1.86 5.92 -2.79
CA VAL A 63 -3.12 6.02 -2.05
C VAL A 63 -4.20 5.07 -2.57
N THR A 64 -3.93 4.35 -3.65
CA THR A 64 -4.87 3.40 -4.24
C THR A 64 -4.86 2.08 -3.49
N ILE A 65 -6.04 1.50 -3.29
CA ILE A 65 -6.17 0.20 -2.64
C ILE A 65 -5.51 -0.89 -3.53
N PRO A 66 -4.59 -1.70 -3.00
CA PRO A 66 -3.96 -2.79 -3.74
C PRO A 66 -4.98 -3.74 -4.37
N LEU A 67 -4.64 -4.28 -5.54
CA LEU A 67 -5.40 -5.36 -6.16
C LEU A 67 -5.31 -6.62 -5.28
N ASN A 68 -6.37 -7.43 -5.27
CA ASN A 68 -6.45 -8.71 -4.53
C ASN A 68 -6.50 -8.61 -3.00
N LEU A 69 -6.89 -7.47 -2.45
CA LEU A 69 -7.29 -7.39 -1.05
C LEU A 69 -8.62 -8.10 -0.82
N ASP A 70 -8.77 -8.67 0.37
CA ASP A 70 -10.02 -9.32 0.78
C ASP A 70 -11.19 -8.32 0.70
N PRO A 71 -12.30 -8.67 0.03
CA PRO A 71 -13.41 -7.74 -0.22
C PRO A 71 -13.98 -7.08 1.03
N GLU A 72 -13.97 -7.79 2.17
CA GLU A 72 -14.44 -7.26 3.45
C GLU A 72 -13.54 -6.12 3.95
N LEU A 73 -12.23 -6.25 3.76
CA LEU A 73 -11.25 -5.22 4.11
C LEU A 73 -11.28 -4.04 3.13
N VAL A 74 -11.49 -4.29 1.84
CA VAL A 74 -11.69 -3.22 0.84
C VAL A 74 -12.91 -2.39 1.22
N LYS A 75 -14.05 -3.04 1.46
CA LYS A 75 -15.28 -2.36 1.86
C LYS A 75 -15.10 -1.53 3.14
N ALA A 76 -14.46 -2.11 4.17
CA ALA A 76 -14.20 -1.39 5.43
C ALA A 76 -13.29 -0.16 5.24
N LEU A 77 -12.27 -0.25 4.35
CA LEU A 77 -11.40 0.88 4.02
C LEU A 77 -12.15 1.98 3.26
N GLU A 78 -13.00 1.60 2.30
CA GLU A 78 -13.83 2.56 1.55
C GLU A 78 -14.85 3.27 2.45
N ASP A 79 -15.52 2.54 3.33
CA ASP A 79 -16.51 3.09 4.25
C ASP A 79 -15.84 4.08 5.23
N LEU A 80 -14.64 3.76 5.72
CA LEU A 80 -13.83 4.69 6.50
C LEU A 80 -13.44 5.94 5.70
N GLY A 81 -13.03 5.77 4.44
CA GLY A 81 -12.69 6.88 3.56
C GLY A 81 -13.87 7.82 3.31
N LYS A 82 -15.06 7.26 3.02
CA LYS A 82 -16.32 8.01 2.83
C LYS A 82 -16.74 8.75 4.10
N ALA A 83 -16.65 8.09 5.26
CA ALA A 83 -16.96 8.70 6.55
C ALA A 83 -16.03 9.89 6.85
N LYS A 84 -14.70 9.71 6.71
CA LYS A 84 -13.70 10.78 6.92
C LYS A 84 -13.93 11.95 5.97
N LYS A 85 -14.17 11.70 4.68
CA LYS A 85 -14.44 12.76 3.70
C LYS A 85 -15.71 13.54 4.02
N THR A 86 -16.77 12.85 4.44
CA THR A 86 -18.03 13.48 4.83
C THR A 86 -17.85 14.34 6.08
N ARG A 87 -17.10 13.84 7.07
CA ARG A 87 -16.74 14.56 8.28
C ARG A 87 -15.94 15.84 7.98
N LEU A 88 -14.87 15.73 7.19
CA LEU A 88 -14.05 16.89 6.80
C LEU A 88 -14.87 17.96 6.07
N LYS A 89 -15.80 17.55 5.19
CA LYS A 89 -16.72 18.48 4.52
C LYS A 89 -17.66 19.19 5.50
N LYS A 90 -18.17 18.48 6.53
CA LYS A 90 -19.02 19.08 7.57
C LYS A 90 -18.24 20.07 8.42
N ILE A 91 -17.04 19.68 8.87
CA ILE A 91 -16.12 20.56 9.63
C ILE A 91 -15.84 21.83 8.83
N ALA A 92 -15.40 21.72 7.58
CA ALA A 92 -15.10 22.89 6.75
C ALA A 92 -16.32 23.80 6.53
N LYS A 93 -17.54 23.24 6.46
CA LYS A 93 -18.78 24.04 6.38
C LYS A 93 -19.06 24.79 7.68
N LEU A 94 -18.87 24.13 8.83
CA LEU A 94 -19.09 24.73 10.15
C LEU A 94 -18.04 25.79 10.45
N GLU A 95 -16.76 25.54 10.16
CA GLU A 95 -15.68 26.53 10.29
C GLU A 95 -15.96 27.79 9.48
N LYS A 96 -16.45 27.64 8.24
CA LYS A 96 -16.88 28.79 7.42
C LYS A 96 -18.05 29.56 8.04
N LYS A 97 -18.95 28.91 8.76
CA LYS A 97 -20.06 29.58 9.48
C LYS A 97 -19.57 30.27 10.75
N VAL A 98 -18.67 29.62 11.50
CA VAL A 98 -18.04 30.19 12.70
C VAL A 98 -17.30 31.48 12.34
N ALA A 99 -16.53 31.48 11.25
CA ALA A 99 -15.78 32.64 10.78
C ALA A 99 -16.67 33.86 10.42
N LYS A 100 -17.96 33.66 10.11
CA LYS A 100 -18.90 34.76 9.82
C LYS A 100 -19.39 35.49 11.07
N GLY A 101 -19.19 34.94 12.27
CA GLY A 101 -19.62 35.55 13.53
C GLY A 101 -21.14 35.61 13.74
N GLY A 102 -21.57 36.32 14.79
CA GLY A 102 -22.98 36.48 15.15
C GLY A 102 -23.64 35.22 15.75
N VAL A 103 -24.97 35.25 15.91
CA VAL A 103 -25.75 34.15 16.51
C VAL A 103 -25.60 32.84 15.71
N MET A 104 -25.62 32.94 14.38
CA MET A 104 -25.39 31.81 13.47
C MET A 104 -23.96 31.25 13.55
N GLY A 105 -22.98 32.09 13.88
CA GLY A 105 -21.59 31.67 14.12
C GLY A 105 -21.44 30.95 15.47
N MET A 106 -22.13 31.42 16.53
CA MET A 106 -22.12 30.73 17.83
C MET A 106 -22.82 29.37 17.77
N THR A 107 -23.95 29.26 17.07
CA THR A 107 -24.63 27.95 16.90
C THR A 107 -23.74 26.98 16.13
N ALA A 108 -23.08 27.44 15.05
CA ALA A 108 -22.13 26.61 14.30
C ALA A 108 -20.89 26.21 15.14
N LYS A 109 -20.45 27.06 16.08
CA LYS A 109 -19.35 26.74 16.99
C LYS A 109 -19.75 25.62 17.96
N ASN A 110 -20.93 25.71 18.55
CA ASN A 110 -21.45 24.66 19.44
C ASN A 110 -21.68 23.34 18.69
N GLU A 111 -22.22 23.40 17.46
CA GLU A 111 -22.39 22.23 16.60
C GLU A 111 -21.04 21.61 16.20
N LEU A 112 -20.02 22.42 15.95
CA LEU A 112 -18.66 21.94 15.67
C LEU A 112 -18.06 21.24 16.91
N GLU A 113 -18.22 21.83 18.09
CA GLU A 113 -17.73 21.23 19.35
C GLU A 113 -18.45 19.91 19.68
N GLN A 114 -19.76 19.83 19.45
CA GLN A 114 -20.53 18.59 19.58
C GLN A 114 -20.09 17.55 18.55
N LEU A 115 -19.92 17.94 17.29
CA LEU A 115 -19.46 17.05 16.23
C LEU A 115 -18.05 16.52 16.49
N LEU A 116 -17.19 17.27 17.18
CA LEU A 116 -15.88 16.77 17.60
C LEU A 116 -15.97 15.73 18.75
N LYS A 117 -17.03 15.78 19.56
CA LYS A 117 -17.27 14.89 20.73
C LYS A 117 -18.10 13.65 20.39
N GLU A 118 -19.27 13.80 19.76
CA GLU A 118 -20.22 12.71 19.47
C GLU A 118 -19.70 11.72 18.41
N ASP A 119 -18.85 12.19 17.50
CA ASP A 119 -18.42 11.42 16.33
C ASP A 119 -17.32 10.38 16.66
N GLN A 120 -16.83 10.36 17.91
CA GLN A 120 -15.95 9.30 18.40
C GLN A 120 -16.63 7.92 18.32
N THR A 121 -17.93 7.82 18.57
CA THR A 121 -18.62 6.52 18.67
C THR A 121 -18.81 5.85 17.31
N LYS A 122 -19.25 6.61 16.29
CA LYS A 122 -19.44 6.07 14.92
C LYS A 122 -18.11 5.79 14.24
N MET A 123 -17.12 6.67 14.42
CA MET A 123 -15.76 6.41 13.94
C MET A 123 -15.15 5.19 14.63
N ALA A 124 -15.33 5.02 15.94
CA ALA A 124 -14.87 3.85 16.67
C ALA A 124 -15.51 2.55 16.15
N GLN A 125 -16.80 2.54 15.80
CA GLN A 125 -17.45 1.36 15.20
C GLN A 125 -16.84 0.98 13.85
N ILE A 126 -16.57 1.96 12.99
CA ILE A 126 -15.92 1.72 11.68
C ILE A 126 -14.47 1.24 11.90
N GLU A 127 -13.75 1.82 12.85
CA GLU A 127 -12.38 1.44 13.18
C GLU A 127 -12.30 0.02 13.79
N LEU A 128 -13.25 -0.36 14.64
CA LEU A 128 -13.38 -1.72 15.16
C LEU A 128 -13.65 -2.73 14.04
N SER A 129 -14.55 -2.39 13.12
CA SER A 129 -14.85 -3.23 11.94
C SER A 129 -13.61 -3.39 11.06
N LEU A 130 -12.85 -2.31 10.84
CA LEU A 130 -11.58 -2.36 10.12
C LEU A 130 -10.53 -3.21 10.86
N ALA A 131 -10.43 -3.08 12.19
CA ALA A 131 -9.50 -3.86 13.00
C ALA A 131 -9.82 -5.36 12.95
N ALA A 132 -11.10 -5.73 12.99
CA ALA A 132 -11.55 -7.11 12.83
C ALA A 132 -11.19 -7.67 11.44
N ALA A 133 -11.50 -6.92 10.37
CA ALA A 133 -11.16 -7.29 9.00
C ALA A 133 -9.63 -7.41 8.80
N ARG A 134 -8.83 -6.51 9.40
CA ARG A 134 -7.36 -6.59 9.41
C ARG A 134 -6.86 -7.84 10.12
N LYS A 135 -7.39 -8.15 11.30
CA LYS A 135 -7.00 -9.33 12.08
C LYS A 135 -7.29 -10.63 11.32
N LYS A 136 -8.45 -10.71 10.65
CA LYS A 136 -8.82 -11.84 9.80
C LYS A 136 -7.86 -12.00 8.62
N ASN A 137 -7.52 -10.90 7.94
CA ASN A 137 -6.55 -10.91 6.84
C ASN A 137 -5.13 -11.27 7.27
N LEU A 138 -4.66 -10.75 8.40
CA LEU A 138 -3.35 -11.11 8.95
C LEU A 138 -3.27 -12.60 9.28
N LYS A 139 -4.34 -13.20 9.80
CA LYS A 139 -4.39 -14.66 10.03
C LYS A 139 -4.30 -15.43 8.71
N LYS A 140 -5.08 -15.05 7.69
CA LYS A 140 -5.02 -15.66 6.35
C LYS A 140 -3.62 -15.55 5.74
N ALA A 141 -3.02 -14.36 5.79
CA ALA A 141 -1.68 -14.11 5.26
C ALA A 141 -0.58 -14.90 5.99
N LYS A 142 -0.67 -15.02 7.33
CA LYS A 142 0.27 -15.85 8.10
C LYS A 142 0.20 -17.33 7.69
N THR A 143 -1.00 -17.87 7.47
CA THR A 143 -1.17 -19.25 7.02
C THR A 143 -0.64 -19.44 5.60
N ALA A 144 -0.96 -18.52 4.68
CA ALA A 144 -0.46 -18.55 3.31
C ALA A 144 1.08 -18.47 3.24
N ASN A 145 1.69 -17.57 4.01
CA ASN A 145 3.15 -17.44 4.08
C ASN A 145 3.83 -18.69 4.65
N LYS A 146 3.22 -19.35 5.64
CA LYS A 146 3.71 -20.64 6.16
C LYS A 146 3.65 -21.74 5.10
N ALA A 147 2.55 -21.81 4.34
CA ALA A 147 2.41 -22.77 3.24
C ALA A 147 3.46 -22.52 2.14
N LEU A 148 3.64 -21.26 1.73
CA LEU A 148 4.63 -20.87 0.72
C LEU A 148 6.08 -21.15 1.18
N ALA A 149 6.38 -20.92 2.46
CA ALA A 149 7.69 -21.25 3.02
C ALA A 149 7.95 -22.77 3.06
N ALA A 150 6.92 -23.56 3.37
CA ALA A 150 7.01 -25.02 3.35
C ALA A 150 7.21 -25.58 1.93
N GLU A 151 6.54 -25.03 0.91
CA GLU A 151 6.79 -25.39 -0.49
C GLU A 151 8.20 -25.03 -0.94
N LYS A 152 8.65 -23.80 -0.68
CA LYS A 152 10.03 -23.38 -1.00
C LYS A 152 11.07 -24.27 -0.32
N ALA A 153 10.83 -24.70 0.91
CA ALA A 153 11.72 -25.63 1.62
C ALA A 153 11.73 -27.03 0.97
N LYS A 154 10.57 -27.54 0.52
CA LYS A 154 10.48 -28.82 -0.21
C LYS A 154 11.20 -28.75 -1.57
N GLU A 155 11.00 -27.68 -2.34
CA GLU A 155 11.70 -27.47 -3.60
C GLU A 155 13.21 -27.35 -3.41
N ALA A 156 13.66 -26.62 -2.38
CA ALA A 156 15.08 -26.48 -2.07
C ALA A 156 15.70 -27.84 -1.68
N LYS A 157 14.97 -28.67 -0.94
CA LYS A 157 15.42 -30.02 -0.57
C LYS A 157 15.49 -30.93 -1.80
N ALA A 158 14.44 -30.93 -2.63
CA ALA A 158 14.42 -31.70 -3.89
C ALA A 158 15.55 -31.30 -4.85
N LYS A 159 15.86 -30.00 -4.97
CA LYS A 159 17.01 -29.52 -5.77
C LYS A 159 18.35 -29.97 -5.20
N LYS A 160 18.52 -29.95 -3.87
CA LYS A 160 19.75 -30.46 -3.21
C LYS A 160 19.91 -31.96 -3.42
N ASP A 161 18.85 -32.73 -3.27
CA ASP A 161 18.88 -34.19 -3.42
C ASP A 161 19.14 -34.60 -4.87
N ALA A 162 18.50 -33.92 -5.84
CA ALA A 162 18.77 -34.10 -7.26
C ALA A 162 20.23 -33.75 -7.62
N SER A 163 20.80 -32.70 -7.03
CA SER A 163 22.21 -32.33 -7.25
C SER A 163 23.18 -33.39 -6.69
N LYS A 164 22.90 -33.92 -5.49
CA LYS A 164 23.69 -35.01 -4.89
C LYS A 164 23.61 -36.28 -5.74
N ALA A 165 22.42 -36.66 -6.20
CA ALA A 165 22.23 -37.82 -7.07
C ALA A 165 22.99 -37.67 -8.39
N LYS A 166 22.97 -36.48 -9.02
CA LYS A 166 23.75 -36.20 -10.24
C LYS A 166 25.25 -36.30 -10.00
N ARG A 167 25.76 -35.77 -8.88
CA ARG A 167 27.19 -35.88 -8.52
C ARG A 167 27.61 -37.33 -8.26
N ALA A 168 26.78 -38.10 -7.56
CA ALA A 168 27.04 -39.52 -7.31
C ALA A 168 27.04 -40.33 -8.62
N ALA A 169 26.08 -40.09 -9.51
CA ALA A 169 26.02 -40.72 -10.82
C ALA A 169 27.24 -40.38 -11.68
N PHE A 170 27.70 -39.12 -11.66
CA PHE A 170 28.90 -38.71 -12.38
C PHE A 170 30.17 -39.37 -11.80
N ALA A 171 30.31 -39.42 -10.48
CA ALA A 171 31.43 -40.08 -9.82
C ALA A 171 31.47 -41.60 -10.12
N ALA A 172 30.31 -42.27 -10.10
CA ALA A 172 30.21 -43.69 -10.47
C ALA A 172 30.59 -43.94 -11.93
N ARG A 173 30.20 -43.02 -12.83
CA ARG A 173 30.54 -43.11 -14.25
C ARG A 173 32.05 -42.89 -14.47
N ALA A 174 32.65 -41.91 -13.81
CA ALA A 174 34.09 -41.67 -13.87
C ALA A 174 34.92 -42.86 -13.35
N ALA A 175 34.45 -43.55 -12.30
CA ALA A 175 35.11 -44.75 -11.79
C ALA A 175 35.09 -45.94 -12.76
N MET A 176 34.12 -46.02 -13.68
CA MET A 176 34.08 -47.07 -14.71
C MET A 176 35.03 -46.81 -15.89
N PHE A 177 35.44 -45.56 -16.12
CA PHE A 177 36.37 -45.19 -17.21
C PHE A 177 37.84 -45.14 -16.78
N ASN A 178 38.12 -45.30 -15.47
CA ASN A 178 39.47 -45.38 -14.90
C ASN A 178 39.89 -46.83 -14.58
N LYS A 179 39.27 -47.82 -15.23
CA LYS A 179 39.70 -49.23 -15.31
C LYS A 179 40.11 -49.52 -16.74
#